data_AF-A0A2G6L406-F1
#
_entry.id   AF-A0A2G6L406-F1
#
_cell.length_a   1.000
_cell.length_b   1.000
_cell.length_c   1.000
_cell.angle_alpha   90.00
_cell.angle_beta   90.00
_cell.angle_gamma   90.00
#
_symmetry.space_group_name_H-M   'P 1'
#
loop_
_entity.id
_entity.type
_entity.pdbx_description
1 polymer ?
#
loop_
_entity_poly.entity_id
_entity_poly.type
_entity_poly.pdbx_seq_one_letter_code
_entity_poly.pdbx_strand_id
1 'polypeptide(L)'
;VVISFIPVIQGISPILWYIFGAWMMAMQYLDIPADNNGISFQQTLEMMRKDRTAVMGFGGAVTLATATPLLNLIIIPIAVAGGVVFWVKRMDQQNLTHQQQKQVLNSDPVKQKLES
;
A
#
# COMPACT_ATOMS: atom_id res chain seq x y z
N VAL A 1 -3.37 27.90 28.55
CA VAL A 1 -2.37 26.92 28.06
C VAL A 1 -2.99 25.87 27.14
N VAL A 2 -4.17 25.30 27.45
CA VAL A 2 -4.84 24.31 26.58
C VAL A 2 -5.26 24.87 25.21
N ILE A 3 -5.62 26.16 25.13
CA ILE A 3 -6.03 26.83 23.87
C ILE A 3 -4.87 26.99 22.87
N SER A 4 -3.60 26.93 23.30
CA SER A 4 -2.43 27.04 22.41
C SER A 4 -2.10 25.73 21.68
N PHE A 5 -2.58 24.58 22.17
CA PHE A 5 -2.39 23.28 21.51
C PHE A 5 -3.30 23.11 20.29
N ILE A 6 -4.50 23.69 20.35
CA ILE A 6 -5.53 23.65 19.29
C ILE A 6 -5.01 24.23 17.96
N PRO A 7 -4.40 25.43 17.89
CA PRO A 7 -3.90 25.99 16.63
C PRO A 7 -2.69 25.23 16.06
N VAL A 8 -1.85 24.62 16.90
CA VAL A 8 -0.74 23.78 16.42
C VAL A 8 -1.28 22.51 15.75
N ILE A 9 -2.28 21.86 16.36
CA ILE A 9 -2.97 20.72 15.76
C ILE A 9 -3.60 21.14 14.43
N GLN A 10 -4.29 22.30 14.38
CA GLN A 10 -4.90 22.81 13.15
C GLN A 10 -3.88 23.07 12.02
N GLY A 11 -2.65 23.46 12.36
CA GLY A 11 -1.59 23.66 11.37
C GLY A 11 -1.04 22.35 10.77
N ILE A 12 -0.97 21.28 11.56
CA ILE A 12 -0.43 19.97 11.13
C ILE A 12 -1.54 19.08 10.54
N SER A 13 -2.80 19.31 10.93
CA SER A 13 -3.96 18.54 10.47
C SER A 13 -4.04 18.33 8.96
N PRO A 14 -3.84 19.34 8.08
CA PRO A 14 -3.90 19.15 6.64
C PRO A 14 -2.81 18.23 6.10
N ILE A 15 -1.61 18.30 6.68
CA ILE A 15 -0.47 17.47 6.28
C ILE A 15 -0.71 16.03 6.69
N LEU A 16 -1.16 15.80 7.93
CA LEU A 16 -1.56 14.48 8.42
C LEU A 16 -2.68 13.88 7.57
N TRP A 17 -3.69 14.69 7.24
CA TRP A 17 -4.81 14.28 6.40
C TRP A 17 -4.36 13.89 4.99
N TYR A 18 -3.43 14.66 4.42
CA TYR A 18 -2.85 14.35 3.11
C TYR A 18 -2.05 13.05 3.14
N ILE A 19 -1.18 12.85 4.12
CA ILE A 19 -0.39 11.61 4.26
C ILE A 19 -1.32 10.41 4.45
N PHE A 20 -2.33 10.55 5.29
CA PHE A 20 -3.33 9.50 5.50
C PHE A 20 -4.11 9.22 4.21
N GLY A 21 -4.57 10.26 3.51
CA GLY A 21 -5.24 10.13 2.22
C GLY A 21 -4.37 9.46 1.16
N ALA A 22 -3.11 9.86 1.04
CA ALA A 22 -2.13 9.23 0.15
C ALA A 22 -2.00 7.73 0.46
N TRP A 23 -1.83 7.36 1.73
CA TRP A 23 -1.76 5.95 2.10
C TRP A 23 -3.04 5.18 1.79
N MET A 24 -4.21 5.76 2.10
CA MET A 24 -5.51 5.17 1.80
C MET A 24 -5.73 4.97 0.30
N MET A 25 -5.39 5.95 -0.53
CA MET A 25 -5.50 5.85 -1.99
C MET A 25 -4.57 4.77 -2.53
N ALA A 26 -3.34 4.68 -2.03
CA ALA A 26 -2.45 3.59 -2.42
C ALA A 26 -3.04 2.22 -2.08
N MET A 27 -3.57 2.04 -0.87
CA MET A 27 -4.21 0.79 -0.45
C MET A 27 -5.34 0.42 -1.42
N GLN A 28 -6.25 1.34 -1.70
CA GLN A 28 -7.43 1.07 -2.51
C GLN A 28 -7.11 0.57 -3.93
N TYR A 29 -6.08 1.12 -4.58
CA TYR A 29 -5.72 0.72 -5.94
C TYR A 29 -4.74 -0.46 -5.99
N LEU A 30 -4.00 -0.72 -4.91
CA LEU A 30 -3.11 -1.89 -4.79
C LEU A 30 -3.83 -3.15 -4.32
N ASP A 31 -4.99 -3.02 -3.68
CA ASP A 31 -5.82 -4.15 -3.27
C ASP A 31 -6.35 -4.91 -4.49
N ILE A 32 -6.70 -4.20 -5.57
CA ILE A 32 -7.23 -4.81 -6.80
C ILE A 32 -6.26 -5.85 -7.41
N PRO A 33 -4.98 -5.53 -7.73
CA PRO A 33 -4.05 -6.54 -8.20
C PRO A 33 -3.67 -7.57 -7.14
N ALA A 34 -3.70 -7.23 -5.85
CA ALA A 34 -3.43 -8.16 -4.76
C ALA A 34 -4.50 -9.25 -4.66
N ASP A 35 -5.77 -8.87 -4.69
CA ASP A 35 -6.93 -9.76 -4.70
C ASP A 35 -6.92 -10.66 -5.93
N ASN A 36 -6.58 -10.11 -7.09
CA ASN A 36 -6.45 -10.88 -8.34
C ASN A 36 -5.37 -11.98 -8.27
N ASN A 37 -4.35 -11.79 -7.42
CA ASN A 37 -3.28 -12.77 -7.20
C ASN A 37 -3.51 -13.62 -5.93
N GLY A 38 -4.68 -13.52 -5.29
CA GLY A 38 -5.03 -14.28 -4.09
C GLY A 38 -4.19 -13.92 -2.86
N ILE A 39 -3.68 -12.69 -2.79
CA ILE A 39 -2.84 -12.22 -1.70
C ILE A 39 -3.74 -11.73 -0.57
N SER A 40 -3.49 -12.16 0.66
CA SER A 40 -4.32 -11.73 1.78
C SER A 40 -4.07 -10.26 2.13
N PHE A 41 -5.10 -9.56 2.62
CA PHE A 41 -4.99 -8.16 3.03
C PHE A 41 -3.80 -7.89 3.98
N GLN A 42 -3.53 -8.80 4.94
CA GLN A 42 -2.38 -8.65 5.84
C GLN A 42 -1.04 -8.71 5.09
N GLN A 43 -0.92 -9.54 4.06
CA GLN A 43 0.28 -9.64 3.23
C GLN A 43 0.44 -8.39 2.37
N THR A 44 -0.64 -7.88 1.77
CA THR A 44 -0.63 -6.60 1.04
C THR A 44 -0.13 -5.46 1.92
N LEU A 45 -0.61 -5.36 3.17
CA LEU A 45 -0.13 -4.38 4.14
C LEU A 45 1.36 -4.55 4.48
N GLU A 46 1.85 -5.80 4.59
CA GLU A 46 3.26 -6.07 4.85
C GLU A 46 4.14 -5.62 3.68
N MET A 47 3.73 -5.92 2.44
CA MET A 47 4.42 -5.47 1.24
C MET A 47 4.42 -3.96 1.10
N MET A 48 3.28 -3.31 1.39
CA MET A 48 3.20 -1.85 1.43
C MET A 48 4.16 -1.25 2.47
N ARG A 49 4.37 -1.94 3.60
CA ARG A 49 5.32 -1.54 4.64
C ARG A 49 6.77 -1.76 4.26
N LYS A 50 7.09 -2.64 3.31
CA LYS A 50 8.45 -2.82 2.77
C LYS A 50 8.84 -1.68 1.83
N ASP A 51 7.88 -1.19 1.04
CA ASP A 51 8.10 -0.15 0.02
C ASP A 51 7.35 1.16 0.32
N ARG A 52 7.33 1.59 1.59
CA ARG A 52 6.51 2.73 2.07
C ARG A 52 6.67 3.99 1.24
N THR A 53 7.90 4.34 0.85
CA THR A 53 8.19 5.55 0.09
C THR A 53 7.54 5.51 -1.29
N ALA A 54 7.64 4.36 -1.98
CA ALA A 54 7.05 4.19 -3.30
C ALA A 54 5.52 4.15 -3.23
N VAL A 55 4.97 3.47 -2.21
CA VAL A 55 3.53 3.40 -1.94
C VAL A 55 2.95 4.78 -1.63
N MET A 56 3.58 5.53 -0.73
CA MET A 56 3.18 6.90 -0.39
C MET A 56 3.31 7.85 -1.60
N GLY A 57 4.34 7.68 -2.43
CA GLY A 57 4.50 8.46 -3.66
C GLY A 57 3.41 8.18 -4.69
N PHE A 58 3.07 6.90 -4.91
CA PHE A 58 1.98 6.50 -5.78
C PHE A 58 0.64 7.05 -5.27
N GLY A 59 0.28 6.72 -4.03
CA GLY A 59 -0.98 7.18 -3.44
C GLY A 59 -1.08 8.69 -3.33
N GLY A 60 0.02 9.39 -3.04
CA GLY A 60 0.09 10.84 -3.01
C GLY A 60 -0.16 11.46 -4.39
N ALA A 61 0.44 10.89 -5.45
CA ALA A 61 0.18 11.34 -6.81
C ALA A 61 -1.30 11.16 -7.19
N VAL A 62 -1.92 10.03 -6.81
CA VAL A 62 -3.35 9.82 -7.05
C VAL A 62 -4.20 10.79 -6.23
N THR A 63 -3.91 11.01 -4.94
CA THR A 63 -4.61 11.98 -4.09
C THR A 63 -4.58 13.39 -4.69
N LEU A 64 -3.41 13.84 -5.18
CA LEU A 64 -3.28 15.15 -5.83
C LEU A 64 -4.03 15.21 -7.16
N ALA A 65 -4.03 14.12 -7.93
CA ALA A 65 -4.80 14.05 -9.16
C ALA A 65 -6.31 14.08 -8.91
N THR A 66 -6.80 13.40 -7.87
CA THR A 66 -8.20 13.48 -7.41
C THR A 66 -8.57 14.89 -6.94
N ALA A 67 -7.65 15.62 -6.30
CA ALA A 67 -7.86 17.01 -5.94
C ALA A 67 -7.99 17.95 -7.15
N THR A 68 -7.52 17.52 -8.33
CA THR A 68 -7.62 18.28 -9.58
C THR A 68 -8.92 17.94 -10.32
N PRO A 69 -9.88 18.88 -10.49
CA PRO A 69 -11.22 18.57 -10.99
C PRO A 69 -11.26 17.86 -12.35
N LEU A 70 -10.40 18.25 -13.28
CA LEU A 70 -10.34 17.67 -14.62
C LEU A 70 -9.77 16.24 -14.61
N LEU A 71 -8.74 15.99 -13.81
CA LEU A 71 -8.13 14.66 -13.70
C LEU A 71 -9.05 13.68 -12.97
N ASN A 72 -9.84 14.16 -12.01
CA ASN A 72 -10.78 13.35 -11.24
C ASN A 72 -11.81 12.60 -12.11
N LEU A 73 -12.15 13.12 -13.31
CA LEU A 73 -13.07 12.45 -14.23
C LEU A 73 -12.53 11.11 -14.78
N ILE A 74 -11.21 10.99 -14.91
CA ILE A 74 -10.53 9.82 -15.48
C ILE A 74 -9.58 9.15 -14.49
N ILE A 75 -9.60 9.59 -13.22
CA ILE A 75 -8.61 9.14 -12.25
C ILE A 75 -8.76 7.66 -11.91
N ILE A 76 -9.99 7.14 -11.90
CA ILE A 76 -10.27 5.74 -11.56
C ILE A 76 -9.51 4.79 -12.51
N PRO A 77 -9.73 4.82 -13.85
CA PRO A 77 -9.01 3.91 -14.75
C PRO A 77 -7.49 4.15 -14.76
N ILE A 78 -7.04 5.40 -14.60
CA ILE A 78 -5.60 5.72 -14.51
C ILE A 78 -4.97 5.09 -13.27
N ALA A 79 -5.62 5.24 -12.12
CA ALA A 79 -5.11 4.75 -10.86
C ALA A 79 -5.17 3.21 -10.78
N VAL A 80 -6.19 2.57 -11.36
CA VAL A 80 -6.23 1.11 -11.53
C VAL A 80 -5.06 0.63 -12.41
N ALA A 81 -4.87 1.23 -13.59
CA ALA A 81 -3.76 0.86 -14.47
C ALA A 81 -2.39 1.12 -13.81
N GLY A 82 -2.26 2.25 -13.12
CA GLY A 82 -1.07 2.60 -12.34
C GLY A 82 -0.78 1.61 -11.21
N GLY A 83 -1.82 1.17 -10.49
CA GLY A 83 -1.72 0.15 -9.44
C GLY A 83 -1.24 -1.19 -9.97
N VAL A 84 -1.74 -1.63 -11.14
CA VAL A 84 -1.28 -2.86 -11.81
C VAL A 84 0.19 -2.74 -12.25
N VAL A 85 0.59 -1.61 -12.84
CA VAL A 85 1.99 -1.39 -13.23
C VAL A 85 2.90 -1.34 -12.00
N PHE A 86 2.46 -0.69 -10.91
CA PHE A 86 3.17 -0.68 -9.64
C PHE A 86 3.35 -2.10 -9.11
N TRP A 87 2.28 -2.91 -9.16
CA TRP A 87 2.28 -4.29 -8.71
C TRP A 87 3.34 -5.11 -9.43
N VAL A 88 3.27 -5.15 -10.77
CA VAL A 88 4.20 -5.94 -11.60
C VAL A 88 5.65 -5.50 -11.39
N LYS A 89 5.91 -4.20 -11.23
CA LYS A 89 7.28 -3.69 -11.11
C LYS A 89 7.91 -3.88 -9.74
N ARG A 90 7.12 -3.89 -8.66
CA ARG A 90 7.65 -3.82 -7.28
C ARG A 90 7.14 -4.90 -6.36
N MET A 91 5.86 -5.26 -6.47
CA MET A 91 5.19 -6.14 -5.51
C MET A 91 5.25 -7.61 -5.94
N ASP A 92 5.20 -7.90 -7.23
CA ASP A 92 5.25 -9.27 -7.75
C ASP A 92 6.55 -10.00 -7.36
N GLN A 93 7.70 -9.32 -7.48
CA GLN A 93 8.98 -9.87 -7.02
C GLN A 93 9.04 -10.12 -5.51
N GLN A 94 8.42 -9.23 -4.72
CA GLN A 94 8.34 -9.40 -3.26
C GLN A 94 7.49 -10.64 -2.91
N ASN A 95 6.37 -10.83 -3.60
CA ASN A 95 5.51 -11.99 -3.43
C ASN A 95 6.23 -13.30 -3.69
N LEU A 96 6.94 -13.38 -4.82
CA LEU A 96 7.71 -14.56 -5.19
C LEU A 96 8.75 -14.92 -4.11
N THR A 97 9.44 -13.92 -3.58
CA THR A 97 10.43 -14.12 -2.51
C THR A 97 9.77 -14.60 -1.20
N HIS A 98 8.64 -14.02 -0.83
CA HIS A 98 7.87 -14.42 0.35
C HIS A 98 7.34 -15.85 0.25
N GLN A 99 6.82 -16.24 -0.93
CA GLN A 99 6.33 -17.59 -1.18
C GLN A 99 7.46 -18.62 -1.15
N GLN A 100 8.61 -18.29 -1.77
CA GLN A 100 9.81 -19.13 -1.72
C GLN A 100 10.31 -19.33 -0.28
N GLN A 101 10.37 -18.28 0.54
CA GLN A 101 10.76 -18.41 1.94
C GLN A 101 9.80 -19.29 2.74
N LYS A 102 8.49 -19.14 2.55
CA LYS A 102 7.50 -20.02 3.20
C LYS A 102 7.65 -21.47 2.75
N GLN A 103 7.93 -21.70 1.47
CA GLN A 103 8.14 -23.04 0.93
C GLN A 103 9.42 -23.69 1.49
N VAL A 104 10.54 -22.95 1.53
CA VAL A 104 11.80 -23.42 2.13
C VAL A 104 11.59 -23.75 3.61
N LEU A 105 10.97 -22.85 4.37
CA LEU A 105 10.68 -23.06 5.79
C LEU A 105 9.75 -24.27 6.03
N ASN A 106 8.75 -24.49 5.18
CA ASN A 106 7.86 -25.66 5.29
C ASN A 106 8.54 -26.97 4.84
N SER A 107 9.58 -26.89 4.00
CA SER A 107 10.40 -28.04 3.62
C SER A 107 11.46 -28.42 4.67
N ASP A 108 11.68 -27.60 5.70
CA ASP A 108 12.67 -27.91 6.74
C ASP A 108 12.24 -29.14 7.57
N PRO A 109 13.07 -30.19 7.65
CA PRO A 109 12.74 -31.43 8.35
C PRO A 109 12.53 -31.21 9.86
N VAL A 110 13.12 -30.16 10.43
CA VAL A 110 12.92 -29.78 11.84
C VAL A 110 11.51 -29.26 12.07
N LYS A 111 10.98 -28.40 11.19
CA LYS A 111 9.63 -27.84 11.32
C LYS A 111 8.57 -28.93 11.17
N GLN A 112 8.74 -29.84 10.21
CA GLN A 112 7.83 -30.97 10.02
C GLN A 112 7.75 -31.87 11.26
N LYS A 113 8.86 -32.06 11.98
CA LYS A 113 8.92 -32.86 13.20
C LYS A 113 8.32 -32.17 14.43
N LEU A 114 8.14 -30.84 14.39
CA LEU A 114 7.50 -30.07 15.46
C LEU A 114 5.98 -29.96 15.28
N GLU A 115 5.49 -30.09 14.05
CA GLU A 115 4.06 -30.05 13.70
C GLU A 115 3.40 -31.45 13.64
N SER A 116 4.18 -32.53 13.85
CA SER A 116 3.74 -33.94 13.91
C SER A 116 3.61 -34.46 15.34
#